data_AF-A0A3M1XVM5-F1
#
_entry.id   AF-A0A3M1XVM5-F1
#
_cell.length_a   1.000
_cell.length_b   1.000
_cell.length_c   1.000
_cell.angle_alpha   90.00
_cell.angle_beta   90.00
_cell.angle_gamma   90.00
#
_symmetry.space_group_name_H-M   'P 1'
#
loop_
_entity.id
_entity.type
_entity.pdbx_description
1 polymer ?
#
loop_
_entity_poly.entity_id
_entity_poly.type
_entity_poly.pdbx_seq_one_letter_code
_entity_poly.pdbx_strand_id
1 'polypeptide(L)'
;MIYPEYLTLRLALTPLILGIVVVACDAPAIHDRLGRSYLWMREKHALASREGGWWRTLFVQPFLWLGFMGDVLARKVPVPRLHDGLGLVLALYAWAGLLGLMLGAVSLLVTLVVALVSMVVQLILFLLGAAFGIAVIYQVIKQMFWEGSEVQRSYESSRRMFGGGEARASRPVLGTFRPGTRVNQETGRIQEETAFGFFDTDERVNTETGVIQEGTAFGFFDTDIRIHPETGEIEERSALGWFATGKRVHSETGVIQEQNAFGWFDTDERIHPQTGRHQKRDAFGWWDD
;
A
#
# COMPACT_ATOMS: atom_id res chain seq x y z
N MET A 1 36.16 -25.17 9.98
CA MET A 1 35.64 -23.80 10.21
C MET A 1 36.83 -22.86 10.27
N ILE A 2 37.11 -22.10 9.20
CA ILE A 2 38.16 -21.08 9.23
C ILE A 2 37.46 -19.80 9.67
N TYR A 3 37.83 -19.28 10.83
CA TYR A 3 37.29 -18.03 11.33
C TYR A 3 37.67 -16.89 10.38
N PRO A 4 36.70 -16.09 9.88
CA PRO A 4 36.95 -15.05 8.89
C PRO A 4 37.99 -14.02 9.38
N GLU A 5 38.06 -13.79 10.69
CA GLU A 5 39.03 -12.90 11.34
C GLU A 5 40.49 -13.33 11.12
N TYR A 6 40.76 -14.64 11.09
CA TYR A 6 42.10 -15.17 10.86
C TYR A 6 42.54 -15.05 9.40
N LEU A 7 41.58 -15.05 8.45
CA LEU A 7 41.88 -14.84 7.04
C LEU A 7 42.31 -13.39 6.79
N THR A 8 41.59 -12.43 7.39
CA THR A 8 41.87 -10.99 7.28
C THR A 8 43.23 -10.64 7.87
N LEU A 9 43.57 -11.20 9.04
CA LEU A 9 44.86 -10.95 9.68
C LEU A 9 46.03 -11.51 8.85
N ARG A 10 45.88 -12.71 8.26
CA ARG A 10 46.92 -13.31 7.40
C ARG A 10 47.12 -12.51 6.12
N LEU A 11 46.04 -12.12 5.45
CA LEU A 11 46.10 -11.28 4.25
C LEU A 11 46.73 -9.91 4.56
N ALA A 12 46.44 -9.33 5.73
CA ALA A 12 47.05 -8.10 6.18
C ALA A 12 48.54 -8.27 6.48
N LEU A 13 49.01 -9.40 7.02
CA LEU A 13 50.42 -9.61 7.38
C LEU A 13 51.30 -10.08 6.20
N THR A 14 50.71 -10.66 5.16
CA THR A 14 51.47 -11.24 4.03
C THR A 14 52.42 -10.23 3.35
N PRO A 15 52.01 -8.98 3.05
CA PRO A 15 52.88 -8.00 2.42
C PRO A 15 54.06 -7.63 3.33
N LEU A 16 53.82 -7.50 4.64
CA LEU A 16 54.82 -7.16 5.64
C LEU A 16 55.87 -8.27 5.77
N ILE A 17 55.44 -9.53 5.81
CA ILE A 17 56.35 -10.69 5.79
C ILE A 17 57.18 -10.70 4.51
N LEU A 18 56.55 -10.45 3.36
CA LEU A 18 57.25 -10.40 2.07
C LEU A 18 58.32 -9.28 2.04
N GLY A 19 57.98 -8.10 2.57
CA GLY A 19 58.91 -6.98 2.69
C GLY A 19 60.10 -7.29 3.59
N ILE A 20 59.86 -7.93 4.73
CA ILE A 20 60.93 -8.39 5.63
C ILE A 20 61.84 -9.40 4.93
N VAL A 21 61.28 -10.37 4.20
CA VAL A 21 62.07 -11.35 3.43
C VAL A 21 62.92 -10.66 2.36
N VAL A 22 62.36 -9.69 1.63
CA VAL A 22 63.10 -8.94 0.61
C VAL A 22 64.26 -8.16 1.22
N VAL A 23 64.06 -7.50 2.36
CA VAL A 23 65.14 -6.79 3.09
C VAL A 23 66.19 -7.76 3.62
N ALA A 24 65.76 -8.90 4.17
CA ALA A 24 66.64 -9.89 4.77
C ALA A 24 67.51 -10.64 3.75
N CYS A 25 67.02 -10.82 2.52
CA CYS A 25 67.74 -11.57 1.49
C CYS A 25 68.87 -10.80 0.81
N ASP A 26 68.97 -9.46 0.97
CA ASP A 26 70.02 -8.56 0.41
C ASP A 26 70.61 -9.01 -0.94
N ALA A 27 69.72 -9.43 -1.86
CA ALA A 27 70.12 -10.05 -3.11
C ALA A 27 70.15 -8.98 -4.20
N PRO A 28 71.32 -8.66 -4.80
CA PRO A 28 71.44 -7.64 -5.86
C PRO A 28 70.49 -7.89 -7.03
N ALA A 29 70.22 -9.17 -7.33
CA ALA A 29 69.28 -9.59 -8.36
C ALA A 29 67.82 -9.17 -8.09
N ILE A 30 67.41 -9.03 -6.82
CA ILE A 30 66.06 -8.57 -6.45
C ILE A 30 65.97 -7.07 -6.64
N HIS A 31 66.98 -6.31 -6.18
CA HIS A 31 67.05 -4.86 -6.34
C HIS A 31 66.99 -4.45 -7.82
N ASP A 32 67.75 -5.15 -8.66
CA ASP A 32 67.82 -4.90 -10.10
C ASP A 32 66.53 -5.27 -10.85
N ARG A 33 65.78 -6.26 -10.37
CA ARG A 33 64.43 -6.58 -10.88
C ARG A 33 63.38 -5.56 -10.42
N LEU A 34 63.43 -5.12 -9.16
CA LEU A 34 62.52 -4.10 -8.64
C LEU A 34 62.71 -2.76 -9.36
N GLY A 35 63.96 -2.34 -9.57
CA GLY A 35 64.29 -1.14 -10.35
C GLY A 35 63.74 -1.19 -11.78
N ARG A 36 63.88 -2.32 -12.48
CA ARG A 36 63.30 -2.51 -13.82
C ARG A 36 61.77 -2.47 -13.81
N SER A 37 61.15 -3.10 -12.81
CA SER A 37 59.70 -3.10 -12.65
C SER A 37 59.16 -1.69 -12.43
N TYR A 38 59.88 -0.88 -11.66
CA TYR A 38 59.55 0.52 -11.40
C TYR A 38 59.69 1.39 -12.65
N LEU A 39 60.79 1.26 -13.39
CA LEU A 39 60.99 1.99 -14.65
C LEU A 39 59.89 1.69 -15.65
N TRP A 40 59.51 0.40 -15.76
CA TRP A 40 58.38 -0.02 -16.58
C TRP A 40 57.06 0.61 -16.12
N MET A 41 56.75 0.63 -14.81
CA MET A 41 55.53 1.27 -14.29
C MET A 41 55.51 2.77 -14.59
N ARG A 42 56.64 3.46 -14.45
CA ARG A 42 56.77 4.90 -14.75
C ARG A 42 56.52 5.18 -16.23
N GLU A 43 57.08 4.37 -17.12
CA GLU A 43 56.85 4.47 -18.56
C GLU A 43 55.37 4.23 -18.89
N LYS A 44 54.75 3.20 -18.30
CA LYS A 44 53.32 2.92 -18.48
C LYS A 44 52.43 4.01 -17.93
N HIS A 45 52.79 4.65 -16.82
CA HIS A 45 52.04 5.80 -16.29
C HIS A 45 52.07 6.97 -17.27
N ALA A 46 53.25 7.29 -17.82
CA ALA A 46 53.41 8.34 -18.80
C ALA A 46 52.61 8.06 -20.09
N LEU A 47 52.63 6.82 -20.58
CA LEU A 47 51.83 6.39 -21.73
C LEU A 47 50.32 6.43 -21.44
N ALA A 48 49.89 5.93 -20.27
CA ALA A 48 48.49 5.95 -19.86
C ALA A 48 47.94 7.38 -19.75
N SER A 49 48.77 8.35 -19.34
CA SER A 49 48.40 9.76 -19.28
C SER A 49 48.22 10.43 -20.64
N ARG A 50 48.84 9.89 -21.70
CA ARG A 50 48.77 10.44 -23.06
C ARG A 50 47.62 9.87 -23.88
N GLU A 51 47.18 8.64 -23.61
CA GLU A 51 46.20 7.93 -24.45
C GLU A 51 44.71 8.20 -24.11
N GLY A 52 44.38 9.19 -23.28
CA GLY A 52 43.06 9.86 -23.26
C GLY A 52 41.79 9.04 -22.95
N GLY A 53 41.87 7.82 -22.41
CA GLY A 53 40.70 6.98 -22.13
C GLY A 53 40.14 7.13 -20.71
N TRP A 54 38.85 7.41 -20.56
CA TRP A 54 38.20 7.60 -19.25
C TRP A 54 38.42 6.43 -18.28
N TRP A 55 38.37 5.18 -18.77
CA TRP A 55 38.62 3.99 -17.95
C TRP A 55 40.09 3.90 -17.50
N ARG A 56 41.04 4.34 -18.32
CA ARG A 56 42.46 4.35 -17.91
C ARG A 56 42.69 5.40 -16.86
N THR A 57 42.08 6.57 -17.00
CA THR A 57 42.13 7.65 -16.02
C THR A 57 41.54 7.22 -14.68
N LEU A 58 40.41 6.49 -14.69
CA LEU A 58 39.73 6.05 -13.46
C LEU A 58 40.36 4.83 -12.80
N PHE A 59 40.81 3.86 -13.58
CA PHE A 59 41.24 2.55 -13.04
C PHE A 59 42.76 2.36 -13.09
N VAL A 60 43.41 2.72 -14.19
CA VAL A 60 44.83 2.40 -14.43
C VAL A 60 45.77 3.44 -13.82
N GLN A 61 45.44 4.72 -13.97
CA GLN A 61 46.26 5.82 -13.46
C GLN A 61 46.43 5.79 -11.94
N PRO A 62 45.37 5.62 -11.13
CA PRO A 62 45.52 5.58 -9.67
C PRO A 62 46.38 4.41 -9.21
N PHE A 63 46.27 3.25 -9.87
CA PHE A 63 47.09 2.08 -9.60
C PHE A 63 48.59 2.35 -9.86
N LEU A 64 48.90 2.88 -11.03
CA LEU A 64 50.28 3.21 -11.41
C LEU A 64 50.84 4.36 -10.55
N TRP A 65 50.02 5.34 -10.19
CA TRP A 65 50.39 6.45 -9.30
C TRP A 65 50.69 5.98 -7.87
N LEU A 66 49.90 5.06 -7.32
CA LEU A 66 50.13 4.49 -5.99
C LEU A 66 51.43 3.68 -5.93
N GLY A 67 51.73 2.90 -6.97
CA GLY A 67 53.03 2.23 -7.10
C GLY A 67 54.21 3.21 -7.10
N PHE A 68 54.06 4.35 -7.79
CA PHE A 68 55.05 5.43 -7.79
C PHE A 68 55.19 6.12 -6.43
N MET A 69 54.08 6.43 -5.75
CA MET A 69 54.09 7.11 -4.45
C MET A 69 54.70 6.28 -3.33
N GLY A 70 54.58 4.95 -3.39
CA GLY A 70 55.24 4.05 -2.44
C GLY A 70 56.76 4.24 -2.42
N ASP A 71 57.38 4.39 -3.59
CA ASP A 71 58.82 4.67 -3.73
C ASP A 71 59.19 6.08 -3.22
N VAL A 72 58.41 7.10 -3.59
CA VAL A 72 58.62 8.48 -3.12
C VAL A 72 58.57 8.57 -1.60
N LEU A 73 57.66 7.84 -0.95
CA LEU A 73 57.55 7.79 0.50
C LEU A 73 58.70 6.98 1.12
N ALA A 74 59.09 5.86 0.51
CA ALA A 74 60.15 5.02 1.03
C ALA A 74 61.53 5.71 1.02
N ARG A 75 61.81 6.53 0.01
CA ARG A 75 63.05 7.33 -0.09
C ARG A 75 63.21 8.40 0.99
N LYS A 76 62.14 8.75 1.72
CA LYS A 76 62.22 9.68 2.86
C LYS A 76 62.81 9.04 4.13
N VAL A 77 62.92 7.71 4.17
CA VAL A 77 63.54 7.00 5.29
C VAL A 77 65.06 7.18 5.22
N PRO A 78 65.79 7.38 6.33
CA PRO A 78 67.24 7.62 6.27
C PRO A 78 68.10 6.37 6.00
N VAL A 79 67.50 5.18 5.94
CA VAL A 79 68.21 3.90 5.82
C VAL A 79 68.04 3.33 4.41
N PRO A 80 69.05 3.40 3.53
CA PRO A 80 68.93 2.99 2.12
C PRO A 80 68.49 1.54 1.94
N ARG A 81 68.98 0.64 2.81
CA ARG A 81 68.62 -0.79 2.78
C ARG A 81 67.13 -1.07 3.02
N LEU A 82 66.40 -0.13 3.64
CA LEU A 82 64.98 -0.28 3.92
C LEU A 82 64.09 0.31 2.82
N HIS A 83 64.65 1.07 1.87
CA HIS A 83 63.86 1.78 0.87
C HIS A 83 63.07 0.82 -0.03
N ASP A 84 63.73 -0.23 -0.55
CA ASP A 84 63.08 -1.12 -1.51
C ASP A 84 62.04 -2.01 -0.87
N GLY A 85 62.35 -2.53 0.33
CA GLY A 85 61.43 -3.34 1.10
C GLY A 85 60.19 -2.55 1.53
N LEU A 86 60.40 -1.34 2.07
CA LEU A 86 59.30 -0.49 2.50
C LEU A 86 58.46 0.00 1.32
N GLY A 87 59.09 0.38 0.21
CA GLY A 87 58.41 0.81 -1.01
C GLY A 87 57.53 -0.30 -1.59
N LEU A 88 58.04 -1.54 -1.62
CA LEU A 88 57.27 -2.71 -2.05
C LEU A 88 56.08 -2.98 -1.12
N VAL A 89 56.28 -2.93 0.20
CA VAL A 89 55.20 -3.13 1.18
C VAL A 89 54.10 -2.08 1.02
N LEU A 90 54.47 -0.80 0.96
CA LEU A 90 53.54 0.31 0.80
C LEU A 90 52.77 0.21 -0.53
N ALA A 91 53.46 -0.14 -1.62
CA ALA A 91 52.81 -0.42 -2.89
C ALA A 91 51.81 -1.58 -2.73
N LEU A 92 52.21 -2.74 -2.22
CA LEU A 92 51.30 -3.89 -2.09
C LEU A 92 50.04 -3.55 -1.26
N TYR A 93 50.18 -2.82 -0.15
CA TYR A 93 49.02 -2.36 0.63
C TYR A 93 48.13 -1.38 -0.14
N ALA A 94 48.73 -0.41 -0.83
CA ALA A 94 47.99 0.53 -1.65
C ALA A 94 47.19 -0.17 -2.76
N TRP A 95 47.80 -1.16 -3.42
CA TRP A 95 47.15 -1.94 -4.47
C TRP A 95 46.03 -2.82 -3.90
N ALA A 96 46.25 -3.46 -2.74
CA ALA A 96 45.23 -4.23 -2.05
C ALA A 96 44.05 -3.35 -1.61
N GLY A 97 44.32 -2.15 -1.08
CA GLY A 97 43.29 -1.17 -0.71
C GLY A 97 42.47 -0.72 -1.91
N LEU A 98 43.12 -0.42 -3.04
CA LEU A 98 42.44 -0.02 -4.26
C LEU A 98 41.58 -1.16 -4.84
N LEU A 99 42.10 -2.39 -4.85
CA LEU A 99 41.33 -3.57 -5.26
C LEU A 99 40.10 -3.76 -4.35
N GLY A 100 40.26 -3.57 -3.04
CA GLY A 100 39.15 -3.61 -2.09
C GLY A 100 38.08 -2.56 -2.38
N LEU A 101 38.48 -1.32 -2.67
CA LEU A 101 37.54 -0.26 -3.08
C LEU A 101 36.82 -0.60 -4.39
N MET A 102 37.53 -1.15 -5.38
CA MET A 102 36.93 -1.58 -6.65
C MET A 102 35.91 -2.70 -6.45
N LEU A 103 36.24 -3.71 -5.65
CA LEU A 103 35.31 -4.79 -5.31
C LEU A 103 34.10 -4.25 -4.53
N GLY A 104 34.30 -3.31 -3.62
CA GLY A 104 33.23 -2.62 -2.91
C GLY A 104 32.31 -1.84 -3.86
N ALA A 105 32.88 -1.11 -4.80
CA ALA A 105 32.12 -0.37 -5.82
C ALA A 105 31.32 -1.30 -6.74
N VAL A 106 31.91 -2.41 -7.19
CA VAL A 106 31.22 -3.44 -7.98
C VAL A 106 30.09 -4.08 -7.17
N SER A 107 30.34 -4.43 -5.90
CA SER A 107 29.31 -4.99 -5.01
C SER A 107 28.15 -4.01 -4.81
N LEU A 108 28.44 -2.71 -4.65
CA LEU A 108 27.42 -1.67 -4.53
C LEU A 108 26.62 -1.52 -5.82
N LEU A 109 27.29 -1.51 -6.97
CA LEU A 109 26.63 -1.46 -8.28
C LEU A 109 25.70 -2.65 -8.50
N VAL A 110 26.15 -3.87 -8.18
CA VAL A 110 25.33 -5.08 -8.27
C VAL A 110 24.12 -4.97 -7.34
N THR A 111 24.31 -4.51 -6.11
CA THR A 111 23.21 -4.30 -5.15
C THR A 111 22.20 -3.30 -5.68
N LEU A 112 22.65 -2.20 -6.28
CA LEU A 112 21.79 -1.18 -6.87
C LEU A 112 21.00 -1.71 -8.07
N VAL A 113 21.64 -2.50 -8.94
CA VAL A 113 20.96 -3.15 -10.07
C VAL A 113 19.89 -4.13 -9.58
N VAL A 114 20.21 -4.97 -8.58
CA VAL A 114 19.25 -5.90 -7.98
C VAL A 114 18.07 -5.15 -7.36
N ALA A 115 18.32 -4.06 -6.63
CA ALA A 115 17.27 -3.23 -6.05
C ALA A 115 16.36 -2.63 -7.14
N LEU A 116 16.94 -2.10 -8.22
CA LEU A 116 16.19 -1.55 -9.35
C LEU A 116 15.30 -2.60 -10.02
N VAL A 117 15.85 -3.79 -10.29
CA VAL A 117 15.09 -4.91 -10.87
C VAL A 117 13.94 -5.32 -9.93
N SER A 118 14.20 -5.41 -8.63
CA SER A 118 13.17 -5.71 -7.64
C SER A 118 12.04 -4.68 -7.65
N MET A 119 12.36 -3.38 -7.71
CA MET A 119 11.35 -2.32 -7.80
C MET A 119 10.51 -2.43 -9.07
N VAL A 120 11.12 -2.72 -10.22
CA VAL A 120 10.41 -2.93 -11.48
C VAL A 120 9.46 -4.13 -11.41
N VAL A 121 9.91 -5.25 -10.83
CA VAL A 121 9.07 -6.44 -10.63
C VAL A 121 7.87 -6.13 -9.74
N GLN A 122 8.08 -5.44 -8.61
CA GLN A 122 7.00 -5.03 -7.71
C GLN A 122 5.98 -4.13 -8.41
N LEU A 123 6.44 -3.17 -9.23
CA LEU A 123 5.56 -2.30 -10.02
C LEU A 123 4.71 -3.12 -11.01
N ILE A 124 5.32 -4.07 -11.74
CA ILE A 124 4.60 -4.93 -12.68
C ILE A 124 3.52 -5.74 -11.95
N LEU A 125 3.86 -6.36 -10.81
CA LEU A 125 2.91 -7.14 -10.02
C LEU A 125 1.75 -6.27 -9.50
N PHE A 126 2.04 -5.04 -9.07
CA PHE A 126 1.02 -4.09 -8.65
C PHE A 126 0.06 -3.74 -9.79
N LEU A 127 0.59 -3.44 -10.99
CA LEU A 127 -0.21 -3.13 -12.17
C LEU A 127 -1.08 -4.31 -12.60
N LEU A 128 -0.54 -5.53 -12.56
CA LEU A 128 -1.31 -6.75 -12.84
C LEU A 128 -2.43 -6.97 -11.81
N GLY A 129 -2.14 -6.76 -10.52
CA GLY A 129 -3.13 -6.84 -9.46
C GLY A 129 -4.25 -5.80 -9.63
N ALA A 130 -3.90 -4.57 -9.98
CA ALA A 130 -4.86 -3.50 -10.25
C ALA A 130 -5.73 -3.83 -11.48
N ALA A 131 -5.13 -4.28 -12.59
CA ALA A 131 -5.86 -4.69 -13.78
C ALA A 131 -6.82 -5.85 -13.51
N PHE A 132 -6.37 -6.84 -12.73
CA PHE A 132 -7.22 -7.95 -12.28
C PHE A 132 -8.38 -7.45 -11.40
N GLY A 133 -8.11 -6.58 -10.43
CA GLY A 133 -9.13 -5.98 -9.58
C GLY A 133 -10.19 -5.23 -10.39
N ILE A 134 -9.76 -4.40 -11.35
CA ILE A 134 -10.66 -3.70 -12.28
C ILE A 134 -11.48 -4.70 -13.11
N ALA A 135 -10.86 -5.76 -13.61
CA ALA A 135 -11.58 -6.79 -14.37
C ALA A 135 -12.64 -7.51 -13.52
N VAL A 136 -12.34 -7.85 -12.27
CA VAL A 136 -13.30 -8.47 -11.35
C VAL A 136 -14.44 -7.50 -11.05
N ILE A 137 -14.14 -6.25 -10.69
CA ILE A 137 -15.15 -5.21 -10.46
C ILE A 137 -16.03 -5.04 -11.70
N TYR A 138 -15.43 -5.00 -12.88
CA TYR A 138 -16.16 -4.91 -14.14
C TYR A 138 -17.10 -6.10 -14.35
N GLN A 139 -16.68 -7.34 -14.05
CA GLN A 139 -17.56 -8.51 -14.15
C GLN A 139 -18.72 -8.44 -13.16
N VAL A 140 -18.46 -8.02 -11.91
CA VAL A 140 -19.50 -7.85 -10.88
C VAL A 140 -20.51 -6.80 -11.30
N ILE A 141 -20.05 -5.61 -11.71
CA ILE A 141 -20.92 -4.54 -12.22
C ILE A 141 -21.70 -5.03 -13.44
N LYS A 142 -21.04 -5.71 -14.38
CA LYS A 142 -21.69 -6.26 -15.57
C LYS A 142 -22.80 -7.26 -15.20
N GLN A 143 -22.57 -8.16 -14.26
CA GLN A 143 -23.58 -9.10 -13.78
C GLN A 143 -24.76 -8.35 -13.15
N MET A 144 -24.50 -7.39 -12.26
CA MET A 144 -25.54 -6.58 -11.63
C MET A 144 -26.43 -5.85 -12.65
N PHE A 145 -25.83 -5.21 -13.67
CA PHE A 145 -26.60 -4.48 -14.68
C PHE A 145 -27.28 -5.39 -15.71
N TRP A 146 -26.68 -6.54 -16.06
CA TRP A 146 -27.25 -7.45 -17.05
C TRP A 146 -28.39 -8.29 -16.47
N GLU A 147 -28.23 -8.85 -15.27
CA GLU A 147 -29.30 -9.55 -14.55
C GLU A 147 -30.39 -8.58 -14.12
N GLY A 148 -30.05 -7.35 -13.73
CA GLY A 148 -31.04 -6.28 -13.52
C GLY A 148 -31.92 -6.06 -14.75
N SER A 149 -31.39 -6.17 -15.97
CA SER A 149 -32.19 -6.04 -17.20
C SER A 149 -33.09 -7.24 -17.51
N GLU A 150 -32.74 -8.43 -17.04
CA GLU A 150 -33.56 -9.65 -17.18
C GLU A 150 -34.60 -9.75 -16.09
N VAL A 151 -34.25 -9.40 -14.85
CA VAL A 151 -35.21 -9.19 -13.76
C VAL A 151 -36.18 -8.10 -14.15
N GLN A 152 -35.74 -6.98 -14.71
CA GLN A 152 -36.62 -5.91 -15.15
C GLN A 152 -37.47 -6.30 -16.37
N ARG A 153 -36.95 -7.10 -17.31
CA ARG A 153 -37.76 -7.70 -18.40
C ARG A 153 -38.76 -8.74 -17.89
N SER A 154 -38.39 -9.54 -16.90
CA SER A 154 -39.26 -10.53 -16.25
C SER A 154 -40.32 -9.85 -15.38
N TYR A 155 -39.96 -8.74 -14.73
CA TYR A 155 -40.85 -7.88 -13.96
C TYR A 155 -41.82 -7.14 -14.88
N GLU A 156 -41.36 -6.61 -16.02
CA GLU A 156 -42.23 -6.03 -17.06
C GLU A 156 -43.13 -7.08 -17.72
N SER A 157 -42.63 -8.30 -17.95
CA SER A 157 -43.42 -9.42 -18.49
C SER A 157 -44.49 -9.87 -17.50
N SER A 158 -44.14 -9.99 -16.22
CA SER A 158 -45.08 -10.31 -15.13
C SER A 158 -46.07 -9.17 -14.88
N ARG A 159 -45.66 -7.90 -14.97
CA ARG A 159 -46.52 -6.71 -14.86
C ARG A 159 -47.51 -6.59 -16.01
N ARG A 160 -47.16 -7.03 -17.23
CA ARG A 160 -48.10 -7.13 -18.35
C ARG A 160 -49.09 -8.29 -18.20
N MET A 161 -48.72 -9.35 -17.48
CA MET A 161 -49.61 -10.48 -17.20
C MET A 161 -50.53 -10.27 -15.98
N PHE A 162 -50.10 -9.49 -14.99
CA PHE A 162 -50.81 -9.32 -13.70
C PHE A 162 -51.44 -7.94 -13.46
N GLY A 163 -51.48 -7.06 -14.46
CA GLY A 163 -52.28 -5.85 -14.40
C GLY A 163 -51.48 -4.59 -14.09
N GLY A 164 -51.79 -3.55 -14.86
CA GLY A 164 -51.21 -2.22 -14.74
C GLY A 164 -51.46 -1.60 -13.37
N GLY A 165 -50.37 -1.16 -12.76
CA GLY A 165 -50.35 -0.18 -11.68
C GLY A 165 -49.02 0.56 -11.78
N GLU A 166 -49.06 1.88 -11.86
CA GLU A 166 -47.93 2.78 -12.01
C GLU A 166 -47.09 2.85 -10.72
N ALA A 167 -46.04 2.02 -10.58
CA ALA A 167 -45.02 2.23 -9.56
C ALA A 167 -43.80 2.91 -10.20
N ARG A 168 -43.72 4.23 -9.98
CA ARG A 168 -42.61 5.11 -10.35
C ARG A 168 -41.39 4.71 -9.52
N ALA A 169 -40.31 4.33 -10.19
CA ALA A 169 -39.01 4.07 -9.56
C ALA A 169 -38.46 5.39 -9.00
N SER A 170 -38.73 5.66 -7.74
CA SER A 170 -38.12 6.71 -6.95
C SER A 170 -37.17 6.06 -5.95
N ARG A 171 -35.89 6.43 -6.00
CA ARG A 171 -34.86 6.09 -5.01
C ARG A 171 -35.41 6.39 -3.60
N PRO A 172 -35.33 5.49 -2.61
CA PRO A 172 -35.78 5.83 -1.27
C PRO A 172 -34.80 6.82 -0.67
N VAL A 173 -35.23 8.07 -0.57
CA VAL A 173 -34.72 9.03 0.40
C VAL A 173 -35.39 8.66 1.71
N LEU A 174 -34.60 8.29 2.71
CA LEU A 174 -35.16 8.00 4.01
C LEU A 174 -35.85 9.25 4.57
N GLY A 175 -37.08 9.04 5.04
CA GLY A 175 -38.05 10.09 5.33
C GLY A 175 -39.32 9.99 4.49
N THR A 176 -39.44 8.99 3.60
CA THR A 176 -40.69 8.67 2.90
C THR A 176 -41.04 7.19 3.11
N PHE A 177 -41.62 6.86 4.27
CA PHE A 177 -42.36 5.61 4.38
C PHE A 177 -43.47 5.64 3.33
N ARG A 178 -43.55 4.61 2.49
CA ARG A 178 -44.60 4.55 1.47
C ARG A 178 -45.95 4.29 2.15
N PRO A 179 -47.04 4.88 1.63
CA PRO A 179 -48.40 4.48 1.98
C PRO A 179 -48.53 2.95 2.05
N GLY A 180 -49.14 2.43 3.12
CA GLY A 180 -49.35 1.00 3.34
C GLY A 180 -48.16 0.23 3.92
N THR A 181 -47.10 0.88 4.44
CA THR A 181 -45.96 0.17 5.06
C THR A 181 -46.07 0.03 6.58
N ARG A 182 -45.56 -1.08 7.14
CA ARG A 182 -45.41 -1.29 8.59
C ARG A 182 -44.11 -1.98 8.96
N VAL A 183 -43.62 -1.78 10.19
CA VAL A 183 -42.53 -2.59 10.76
C VAL A 183 -43.10 -3.74 11.58
N ASN A 184 -42.74 -4.98 11.24
CA ASN A 184 -43.04 -6.15 12.05
C ASN A 184 -42.19 -6.13 13.32
N GLN A 185 -42.83 -6.01 14.49
CA GLN A 185 -42.13 -5.84 15.77
C GLN A 185 -41.33 -7.07 16.21
N GLU A 186 -41.70 -8.27 15.76
CA GLU A 186 -41.00 -9.51 16.13
C GLU A 186 -39.74 -9.73 15.30
N THR A 187 -39.78 -9.35 14.01
CA THR A 187 -38.70 -9.66 13.06
C THR A 187 -37.92 -8.44 12.60
N GLY A 188 -38.40 -7.23 12.91
CA GLY A 188 -37.89 -5.97 12.40
C GLY A 188 -38.16 -5.73 10.90
N ARG A 189 -38.79 -6.68 10.19
CA ARG A 189 -39.01 -6.57 8.74
C ARG A 189 -40.00 -5.46 8.42
N ILE A 190 -39.66 -4.65 7.43
CA ILE A 190 -40.61 -3.72 6.82
C ILE A 190 -41.55 -4.56 5.96
N GLN A 191 -42.84 -4.29 6.04
CA GLN A 191 -43.88 -5.00 5.31
C GLN A 191 -44.75 -4.01 4.54
N GLU A 192 -45.17 -4.37 3.34
CA GLU A 192 -46.08 -3.59 2.50
C GLU A 192 -47.48 -4.22 2.49
N GLU A 193 -48.51 -3.40 2.64
CA GLU A 193 -49.92 -3.78 2.60
C GLU A 193 -50.37 -3.97 1.16
N THR A 194 -51.00 -5.12 0.91
CA THR A 194 -51.59 -5.48 -0.38
C THR A 194 -53.06 -5.86 -0.18
N ALA A 195 -53.79 -6.08 -1.27
CA ALA A 195 -55.17 -6.58 -1.22
C ALA A 195 -55.32 -7.94 -0.50
N PHE A 196 -54.21 -8.67 -0.28
CA PHE A 196 -54.19 -10.00 0.34
C PHE A 196 -53.48 -10.02 1.69
N GLY A 197 -53.17 -8.85 2.26
CA GLY A 197 -52.47 -8.71 3.54
C GLY A 197 -51.07 -8.16 3.40
N PHE A 198 -50.23 -8.39 4.41
CA PHE A 198 -48.88 -7.84 4.51
C PHE A 198 -47.83 -8.79 3.93
N PHE A 199 -46.95 -8.26 3.07
CA PHE A 199 -45.80 -8.97 2.54
C PHE A 199 -44.52 -8.34 3.05
N ASP A 200 -43.54 -9.16 3.44
CA ASP A 200 -42.21 -8.69 3.81
C ASP A 200 -41.55 -8.03 2.60
N THR A 201 -41.04 -6.81 2.80
CA THR A 201 -40.10 -6.21 1.87
C THR A 201 -38.72 -6.80 2.10
N ASP A 202 -37.78 -6.46 1.22
CA ASP A 202 -36.38 -6.81 1.43
C ASP A 202 -35.73 -5.96 2.53
N GLU A 203 -36.42 -5.00 3.13
CA GLU A 203 -35.83 -4.14 4.17
C GLU A 203 -36.20 -4.61 5.59
N ARG A 204 -35.28 -4.46 6.54
CA ARG A 204 -35.56 -4.68 7.97
C ARG A 204 -34.81 -3.71 8.86
N VAL A 205 -35.34 -3.44 10.04
CA VAL A 205 -34.63 -2.76 11.12
C VAL A 205 -33.97 -3.83 11.98
N ASN A 206 -32.65 -3.75 12.13
CA ASN A 206 -31.93 -4.56 13.11
C ASN A 206 -32.36 -4.12 14.51
N THR A 207 -33.01 -5.01 15.26
CA THR A 207 -33.59 -4.68 16.58
C THR A 207 -32.53 -4.40 17.65
N GLU A 208 -31.29 -4.84 17.47
CA GLU A 208 -30.20 -4.58 18.42
C GLU A 208 -29.50 -3.24 18.15
N THR A 209 -29.26 -2.91 16.89
CA THR A 209 -28.47 -1.73 16.51
C THR A 209 -29.30 -0.56 15.99
N GLY A 210 -30.57 -0.81 15.66
CA GLY A 210 -31.45 0.13 15.00
C GLY A 210 -31.12 0.40 13.52
N VAL A 211 -30.09 -0.27 12.98
CA VAL A 211 -29.64 -0.08 11.59
C VAL A 211 -30.65 -0.67 10.64
N ILE A 212 -31.04 0.11 9.62
CA ILE A 212 -31.86 -0.39 8.53
C ILE A 212 -30.98 -1.25 7.64
N GLN A 213 -31.46 -2.42 7.26
CA GLN A 213 -30.74 -3.38 6.46
C GLN A 213 -31.54 -3.72 5.21
N GLU A 214 -30.86 -3.84 4.08
CA GLU A 214 -31.45 -4.25 2.80
C GLU A 214 -31.08 -5.70 2.51
N GLY A 215 -32.09 -6.47 2.12
CA GLY A 215 -32.04 -7.88 1.83
C GLY A 215 -31.55 -8.12 0.42
N THR A 216 -30.68 -9.12 0.29
CA THR A 216 -30.14 -9.57 -0.99
C THR A 216 -30.17 -11.09 -1.03
N ALA A 217 -29.82 -11.68 -2.18
CA ALA A 217 -29.67 -13.12 -2.33
C ALA A 217 -28.65 -13.75 -1.34
N PHE A 218 -27.78 -12.95 -0.71
CA PHE A 218 -26.72 -13.41 0.18
C PHE A 218 -26.96 -13.04 1.65
N GLY A 219 -28.11 -12.46 1.98
CA GLY A 219 -28.47 -12.02 3.33
C GLY A 219 -28.73 -10.52 3.40
N PHE A 220 -28.69 -9.97 4.62
CA PHE A 220 -28.98 -8.56 4.89
C PHE A 220 -27.69 -7.75 5.01
N PHE A 221 -27.65 -6.59 4.34
CA PHE A 221 -26.56 -5.62 4.44
C PHE A 221 -27.02 -4.37 5.17
N ASP A 222 -26.17 -3.84 6.05
CA ASP A 222 -26.40 -2.59 6.74
C ASP A 222 -26.44 -1.43 5.73
N THR A 223 -27.51 -0.64 5.80
CA THR A 223 -27.55 0.68 5.16
C THR A 223 -26.79 1.69 5.99
N ASP A 224 -26.60 2.88 5.42
CA ASP A 224 -25.98 4.01 6.12
C ASP A 224 -26.96 4.71 7.07
N ILE A 225 -28.04 4.06 7.48
CA ILE A 225 -29.10 4.69 8.27
C ILE A 225 -29.45 3.84 9.47
N ARG A 226 -29.61 4.49 10.64
CA ARG A 226 -30.11 3.83 11.84
C ARG A 226 -31.09 4.70 12.62
N ILE A 227 -32.01 4.05 13.32
CA ILE A 227 -32.82 4.65 14.37
C ILE A 227 -32.19 4.26 15.70
N HIS A 228 -31.55 5.21 16.40
CA HIS A 228 -30.86 4.92 17.64
C HIS A 228 -31.85 4.32 18.66
N PRO A 229 -31.62 3.09 19.16
CA PRO A 229 -32.65 2.32 19.88
C PRO A 229 -33.08 2.99 21.19
N GLU A 230 -32.20 3.76 21.83
CA GLU A 230 -32.49 4.44 23.11
C GLU A 230 -33.16 5.81 22.95
N THR A 231 -32.78 6.57 21.92
CA THR A 231 -33.20 7.98 21.76
C THR A 231 -34.24 8.16 20.67
N GLY A 232 -34.41 7.15 19.80
CA GLY A 232 -35.21 7.23 18.59
C GLY A 232 -34.62 8.13 17.52
N GLU A 233 -33.40 8.67 17.71
CA GLU A 233 -32.77 9.58 16.76
C GLU A 233 -32.42 8.86 15.45
N ILE A 234 -32.81 9.47 14.33
CA ILE A 234 -32.46 8.99 13.01
C ILE A 234 -31.08 9.53 12.70
N GLU A 235 -30.14 8.61 12.50
CA GLU A 235 -28.75 8.91 12.21
C GLU A 235 -28.35 8.35 10.86
N GLU A 236 -27.42 9.04 10.20
CA GLU A 236 -26.84 8.63 8.93
C GLU A 236 -25.33 8.41 9.09
N ARG A 237 -24.75 7.47 8.33
CA ARG A 237 -23.34 7.09 8.41
C ARG A 237 -22.53 7.93 7.45
N SER A 238 -21.45 8.53 7.97
CA SER A 238 -20.41 9.20 7.18
C SER A 238 -19.07 8.49 7.35
N ALA A 239 -18.06 8.96 6.60
CA ALA A 239 -16.67 8.54 6.78
C ALA A 239 -16.11 8.83 8.20
N LEU A 240 -16.76 9.72 8.98
CA LEU A 240 -16.35 10.09 10.33
C LEU A 240 -17.19 9.41 11.43
N GLY A 241 -18.13 8.55 11.05
CA GLY A 241 -19.06 7.88 11.95
C GLY A 241 -20.51 8.32 11.75
N TRP A 242 -21.36 7.99 12.71
CA TRP A 242 -22.78 8.30 12.69
C TRP A 242 -23.05 9.76 13.08
N PHE A 243 -23.96 10.42 12.37
CA PHE A 243 -24.39 11.78 12.64
C PHE A 243 -25.92 11.87 12.68
N ALA A 244 -26.44 12.66 13.62
CA ALA A 244 -27.87 12.87 13.74
C ALA A 244 -28.41 13.67 12.55
N THR A 245 -29.51 13.20 11.96
CA THR A 245 -30.19 13.90 10.84
C THR A 245 -31.03 15.09 11.31
N GLY A 246 -31.15 15.28 12.62
CA GLY A 246 -32.10 16.23 13.21
C GLY A 246 -33.55 15.72 13.21
N LYS A 247 -33.76 14.42 12.97
CA LYS A 247 -35.06 13.76 13.11
C LYS A 247 -35.02 12.68 14.19
N ARG A 248 -36.12 12.46 14.91
CA ARG A 248 -36.25 11.32 15.84
C ARG A 248 -37.67 10.79 15.88
N VAL A 249 -37.83 9.53 16.29
CA VAL A 249 -39.12 8.90 16.57
C VAL A 249 -39.37 8.94 18.07
N HIS A 250 -40.43 9.61 18.51
CA HIS A 250 -40.80 9.65 19.92
C HIS A 250 -41.24 8.27 20.39
N SER A 251 -40.55 7.67 21.35
CA SER A 251 -40.73 6.26 21.75
C SER A 251 -42.15 5.90 22.20
N GLU A 252 -42.84 6.83 22.86
CA GLU A 252 -44.20 6.57 23.39
C GLU A 252 -45.32 6.76 22.36
N THR A 253 -45.18 7.76 21.49
CA THR A 253 -46.26 8.19 20.58
C THR A 253 -46.02 7.77 19.14
N GLY A 254 -44.78 7.37 18.82
CA GLY A 254 -44.32 7.05 17.48
C GLY A 254 -44.14 8.27 16.57
N VAL A 255 -44.41 9.48 17.09
CA VAL A 255 -44.41 10.72 16.30
C VAL A 255 -42.99 11.05 15.87
N ILE A 256 -42.82 11.32 14.58
CA ILE A 256 -41.56 11.80 14.04
C ILE A 256 -41.44 13.27 14.47
N GLN A 257 -40.33 13.61 15.11
CA GLN A 257 -40.01 14.96 15.55
C GLN A 257 -38.81 15.49 14.78
N GLU A 258 -38.84 16.78 14.45
CA GLU A 258 -37.73 17.49 13.81
C GLU A 258 -37.09 18.47 14.78
N GLN A 259 -35.76 18.57 14.73
CA GLN A 259 -34.96 19.46 15.56
C GLN A 259 -34.79 20.81 14.88
N ASN A 260 -35.05 21.89 15.61
CA ASN A 260 -34.70 23.24 15.21
C ASN A 260 -33.95 23.98 16.34
N ALA A 261 -33.68 25.26 16.16
CA ALA A 261 -32.94 26.10 17.11
C ALA A 261 -33.57 26.19 18.53
N PHE A 262 -34.83 25.78 18.69
CA PHE A 262 -35.62 25.90 19.92
C PHE A 262 -35.99 24.54 20.53
N GLY A 263 -35.58 23.42 19.93
CA GLY A 263 -35.85 22.07 20.44
C GLY A 263 -36.47 21.15 19.39
N TRP A 264 -37.21 20.14 19.88
CA TRP A 264 -37.90 19.13 19.06
C TRP A 264 -39.35 19.50 18.84
N PHE A 265 -39.82 19.35 17.60
CA PHE A 265 -41.18 19.69 17.19
C PHE A 265 -41.84 18.48 16.53
N ASP A 266 -43.08 18.20 16.91
CA ASP A 266 -43.87 17.12 16.32
C ASP A 266 -44.16 17.43 14.85
N THR A 267 -43.93 16.45 13.99
CA THR A 267 -44.44 16.46 12.62
C THR A 267 -45.83 15.83 12.55
N ASP A 268 -46.46 15.95 11.39
CA ASP A 268 -47.73 15.27 11.10
C ASP A 268 -47.53 13.80 10.68
N GLU A 269 -46.37 13.20 10.93
CA GLU A 269 -46.05 11.80 10.61
C GLU A 269 -45.73 11.00 11.88
N ARG A 270 -46.19 9.74 11.94
CA ARG A 270 -45.83 8.82 13.02
C ARG A 270 -45.74 7.38 12.56
N ILE A 271 -45.02 6.58 13.33
CA ILE A 271 -45.02 5.11 13.27
C ILE A 271 -45.85 4.62 14.44
N HIS A 272 -47.05 4.08 14.19
CA HIS A 272 -47.97 3.67 15.25
C HIS A 272 -47.29 2.67 16.22
N PRO A 273 -47.16 3.00 17.52
CA PRO A 273 -46.30 2.25 18.45
C PRO A 273 -46.65 0.77 18.60
N GLN A 274 -47.92 0.40 18.40
CA GLN A 274 -48.39 -0.99 18.53
C GLN A 274 -48.44 -1.76 17.21
N THR A 275 -48.60 -1.08 16.07
CA THR A 275 -48.85 -1.76 14.78
C THR A 275 -47.69 -1.59 13.80
N GLY A 276 -46.76 -0.68 14.10
CA GLY A 276 -45.65 -0.32 13.22
C GLY A 276 -46.09 0.42 11.96
N ARG A 277 -47.39 0.73 11.79
CA ARG A 277 -47.94 1.37 10.59
C ARG A 277 -47.51 2.82 10.50
N HIS A 278 -47.15 3.27 9.31
CA HIS A 278 -46.98 4.68 9.05
C HIS A 278 -48.34 5.40 9.03
N GLN A 279 -48.44 6.54 9.70
CA GLN A 279 -49.66 7.32 9.80
C GLN A 279 -49.39 8.81 9.61
N LYS A 280 -50.35 9.49 8.98
CA LYS A 280 -50.35 10.95 8.83
C LYS A 280 -51.44 11.60 9.68
N ARG A 281 -51.19 12.85 10.08
CA ARG A 281 -52.10 13.68 10.84
C ARG A 281 -52.77 14.73 9.95
N ASP A 282 -54.02 15.00 10.25
CA ASP A 282 -54.88 16.07 9.71
C ASP A 282 -55.84 16.54 10.83
N ALA A 283 -56.76 17.45 10.50
CA ALA A 283 -57.75 18.03 11.42
C ALA A 283 -58.58 17.02 12.26
N PHE A 284 -58.78 15.78 11.81
CA PHE A 284 -59.63 14.79 12.49
C PHE A 284 -58.89 13.71 13.30
N GLY A 285 -57.54 13.74 13.37
CA GLY A 285 -56.74 12.69 14.02
C GLY A 285 -55.63 12.10 13.15
N TRP A 286 -55.35 10.82 13.35
CA TRP A 286 -54.32 10.06 12.62
C TRP A 286 -54.99 9.01 11.72
N TRP A 287 -54.54 8.89 10.47
CA TRP A 287 -54.93 7.82 9.53
C TRP A 287 -53.70 7.09 9.05
N ASP A 288 -53.91 5.82 8.73
CA ASP A 288 -52.97 5.05 7.93
C ASP A 288 -52.85 5.73 6.56
N ASP A 289 -51.63 6.11 6.20
CA ASP A 289 -51.29 6.63 4.87
C ASP A 289 -51.30 5.48 3.86
#